data_AF-A0A1I7GN07-F1
#
_entry.id   AF-A0A1I7GN07-F1
#
_cell.length_a   1.000
_cell.length_b   1.000
_cell.length_c   1.000
_cell.angle_alpha   90.00
_cell.angle_beta   90.00
_cell.angle_gamma   90.00
#
_symmetry.space_group_name_H-M   'P 1'
#
loop_
_entity.id
_entity.type
_entity.pdbx_description
1 polymer ?
#
loop_
_entity_poly.entity_id
_entity_poly.type
_entity_poly.pdbx_seq_one_letter_code
_entity_poly.pdbx_strand_id
1 'polypeptide(L)'
;MALSACATDPADLKLLEGEVTQVVKDGMPLADAVRAMQSRGFSCAEGTSLQPRAKGIFECNRSRAPLWPPYGCIHRIWFEAAPPNGAISKLQVFKPTCASF
;
A
#
# COMPACT_ATOMS: atom_id res chain seq x y z
N MET A 1 -8.11 25.61 21.88
CA MET A 1 -6.93 24.78 21.58
C MET A 1 -7.28 23.90 20.40
N ALA A 2 -6.86 24.30 19.19
CA ALA A 2 -7.12 23.51 17.99
C ALA A 2 -6.20 22.29 18.03
N LEU A 3 -6.78 21.10 18.23
CA LEU A 3 -6.12 19.84 17.97
C LEU A 3 -5.96 19.75 16.44
N SER A 4 -4.88 20.34 15.91
CA SER A 4 -4.36 20.01 14.58
C SER A 4 -3.86 18.57 14.64
N ALA A 5 -4.81 17.64 14.69
CA ALA A 5 -4.56 16.26 14.34
C ALA A 5 -3.94 16.28 12.95
N CYS A 6 -2.75 15.69 12.82
CA CYS A 6 -2.08 15.41 11.57
C CYS A 6 -2.97 14.50 10.71
N ALA A 7 -4.04 15.03 10.14
CA ALA A 7 -4.82 14.36 9.12
C ALA A 7 -4.10 14.62 7.80
N THR A 8 -3.04 13.85 7.54
CA THR A 8 -2.47 13.77 6.19
C THR A 8 -3.58 13.30 5.26
N ASP A 9 -3.83 14.06 4.20
CA ASP A 9 -4.86 13.76 3.22
C ASP A 9 -4.61 12.35 2.64
N PRO A 10 -5.49 11.36 2.88
CA PRO A 10 -5.32 10.03 2.33
C PRO A 10 -5.37 9.99 0.79
N ALA A 11 -5.87 11.05 0.14
CA ALA A 11 -5.90 11.17 -1.31
C ALA A 11 -4.54 11.58 -1.91
N ASP A 12 -3.61 12.04 -1.07
CA ASP A 12 -2.30 12.51 -1.52
C ASP A 12 -1.37 11.34 -1.88
N LEU A 13 -1.13 11.20 -3.18
CA LEU A 13 -0.23 10.18 -3.72
C LEU A 13 1.21 10.36 -3.24
N LYS A 14 1.73 11.59 -3.13
CA LYS A 14 3.13 11.81 -2.72
C LYS A 14 3.35 11.42 -1.26
N LEU A 15 2.37 11.68 -0.41
CA LEU A 15 2.41 11.21 0.98
C LEU A 15 2.39 9.69 1.05
N LEU A 16 1.56 9.02 0.25
CA LEU A 16 1.56 7.56 0.15
C LEU A 16 2.90 7.02 -0.38
N GLU A 17 3.44 7.58 -1.45
CA GLU A 17 4.75 7.20 -2.00
C GLU A 17 5.86 7.36 -0.96
N GLY A 18 5.85 8.46 -0.19
CA GLY A 18 6.77 8.68 0.92
C GLY A 18 6.65 7.64 2.03
N GLU A 19 5.42 7.34 2.48
CA GLU A 19 5.16 6.31 3.50
C GLU A 19 5.70 4.94 3.06
N VAL A 20 5.50 4.57 1.78
CA VAL A 20 5.87 3.25 1.25
C VAL A 20 7.37 3.14 1.02
N THR A 21 7.98 4.13 0.36
CA THR A 21 9.43 4.11 0.04
C THR A 21 10.33 4.22 1.27
N GLN A 22 9.80 4.69 2.40
CA GLN A 22 10.49 4.66 3.69
C GLN A 22 10.64 3.24 4.26
N VAL A 23 9.72 2.32 3.94
CA VAL A 23 9.69 0.97 4.54
C VAL A 23 9.95 -0.15 3.57
N VAL A 24 9.76 0.06 2.27
CA VAL A 24 9.94 -0.94 1.22
C VAL A 24 10.74 -0.34 0.07
N LYS A 25 11.72 -1.09 -0.43
CA LYS A 25 12.60 -0.72 -1.53
C LYS A 25 12.94 -1.93 -2.40
N ASP A 26 13.18 -1.70 -3.68
CA ASP A 26 13.67 -2.73 -4.59
C ASP A 26 14.93 -3.42 -4.03
N GLY A 27 15.00 -4.73 -4.19
CA GLY A 27 16.07 -5.57 -3.62
C GLY A 27 15.77 -6.12 -2.22
N MET A 28 14.74 -5.63 -1.52
CA MET A 28 14.34 -6.16 -0.21
C MET A 28 13.79 -7.59 -0.32
N PRO A 29 14.06 -8.50 0.62
CA PRO A 29 13.45 -9.83 0.62
C PRO A 29 11.92 -9.76 0.71
N LEU A 30 11.21 -10.61 -0.05
CA LEU A 30 9.75 -10.65 -0.07
C LEU A 30 9.11 -10.70 1.32
N ALA A 31 9.61 -11.57 2.21
CA ALA A 31 9.09 -11.73 3.56
C ALA A 31 9.21 -10.44 4.40
N ASP A 32 10.30 -9.70 4.22
CA ASP A 32 10.55 -8.44 4.94
C ASP A 32 9.67 -7.32 4.39
N ALA A 33 9.53 -7.24 3.06
CA ALA A 33 8.66 -6.27 2.41
C ALA A 33 7.19 -6.46 2.84
N VAL A 34 6.68 -7.70 2.82
CA VAL A 34 5.32 -8.01 3.27
C VAL A 34 5.13 -7.64 4.73
N ARG A 35 6.08 -7.99 5.61
CA ARG A 35 6.01 -7.66 7.04
C ARG A 35 6.04 -6.15 7.28
N ALA A 36 6.89 -5.43 6.56
CA ALA A 36 6.98 -3.97 6.64
C ALA A 36 5.65 -3.31 6.23
N MET A 37 5.03 -3.77 5.15
CA MET A 37 3.72 -3.29 4.70
C MET A 37 2.60 -3.62 5.70
N GLN A 38 2.58 -4.83 6.26
CA GLN A 38 1.62 -5.23 7.29
C GLN A 38 1.73 -4.35 8.54
N SER A 39 2.94 -3.98 8.96
CA SER A 39 3.14 -3.05 10.09
C SER A 39 2.56 -1.65 9.85
N ARG A 40 2.33 -1.28 8.58
CA ARG A 40 1.67 -0.04 8.15
C ARG A 40 0.16 -0.20 7.93
N GLY A 41 -0.39 -1.35 8.27
CA GLY A 41 -1.82 -1.68 8.13
C GLY A 41 -2.23 -2.09 6.72
N PHE A 42 -1.30 -2.49 5.86
CA PHE A 42 -1.63 -3.09 4.56
C PHE A 42 -1.86 -4.59 4.68
N SER A 43 -2.81 -5.10 3.92
CA SER A 43 -2.96 -6.53 3.66
C SER A 43 -2.33 -6.85 2.31
N CYS A 44 -1.40 -7.81 2.27
CA CYS A 44 -0.67 -8.19 1.07
C CYS A 44 -0.98 -9.64 0.67
N ALA A 45 -1.18 -9.88 -0.63
CA ALA A 45 -1.43 -11.21 -1.18
C ALA A 45 -0.71 -11.39 -2.53
N GLU A 46 -0.41 -12.63 -2.90
CA GLU A 46 0.02 -12.94 -4.27
C GLU A 46 -1.19 -12.82 -5.22
N GLY A 47 -0.95 -12.26 -6.40
CA GLY A 47 -1.98 -11.83 -7.34
C GLY A 47 -2.34 -10.35 -7.20
N THR A 48 -3.22 -9.89 -8.08
CA THR A 48 -3.79 -8.54 -8.04
C THR A 48 -5.31 -8.60 -7.96
N SER A 49 -5.95 -7.49 -7.58
CA SER A 49 -7.41 -7.37 -7.60
C SER A 49 -8.03 -7.67 -8.99
N LEU A 50 -7.27 -7.43 -10.08
CA LEU A 50 -7.72 -7.70 -11.46
C LEU A 50 -7.33 -9.11 -11.94
N GLN A 51 -6.24 -9.66 -11.43
CA GLN A 51 -5.71 -10.97 -11.80
C GLN A 51 -5.27 -11.73 -10.53
N PRO A 52 -6.20 -12.36 -9.79
CA PRO A 52 -5.89 -13.00 -8.50
C PRO A 52 -4.95 -14.20 -8.60
N ARG A 53 -4.72 -14.72 -9.81
CA ARG A 53 -3.84 -15.87 -10.08
C ARG A 53 -2.50 -15.47 -10.69
N ALA A 54 -2.21 -14.17 -10.80
CA ALA A 54 -0.94 -13.69 -11.33
C ALA A 54 0.20 -14.04 -10.36
N LYS A 55 1.03 -15.01 -10.75
CA LYS A 55 2.17 -15.44 -9.95
C LYS A 55 3.30 -14.43 -10.00
N GLY A 56 4.03 -14.32 -8.89
CA GLY A 56 5.18 -13.44 -8.76
C GLY A 56 4.85 -11.95 -8.74
N ILE A 57 3.57 -11.60 -8.63
CA ILE A 57 3.09 -10.25 -8.35
C ILE A 57 2.41 -10.28 -7.00
N PHE A 58 2.73 -9.32 -6.14
CA PHE A 58 2.11 -9.16 -4.84
C PHE A 58 1.43 -7.81 -4.76
N GLU A 59 0.15 -7.81 -4.42
CA GLU A 59 -0.64 -6.60 -4.22
C GLU A 59 -0.87 -6.38 -2.73
N CYS A 60 -0.59 -5.16 -2.26
CA CYS A 60 -0.85 -4.69 -0.92
C CYS A 60 -1.92 -3.60 -0.94
N ASN A 61 -2.97 -3.76 -0.14
CA ASN A 61 -4.06 -2.80 -0.03
C ASN A 61 -4.31 -2.36 1.42
N ARG A 62 -4.76 -1.12 1.59
CA ARG A 62 -5.17 -0.55 2.88
C ARG A 62 -6.35 0.40 2.67
N SER A 63 -7.39 0.23 3.47
CA SER A 63 -8.54 1.14 3.50
C SER A 63 -8.41 2.14 4.66
N ARG A 64 -8.73 3.41 4.40
CA ARG A 64 -8.86 4.46 5.44
C ARG A 64 -10.31 4.99 5.41
N ALA A 65 -11.08 4.78 6.49
CA ALA A 65 -12.44 5.29 6.69
C ALA A 65 -12.81 5.32 8.19
N PRO A 66 -13.76 6.16 8.66
CA PRO A 66 -14.31 7.35 8.00
C PRO A 66 -13.50 8.59 8.40
N LEU A 67 -12.98 9.31 7.40
CA LEU A 67 -12.54 10.69 7.59
C LEU A 67 -13.78 11.56 7.40
N TRP A 68 -13.94 12.60 8.22
CA TRP A 68 -15.11 13.49 8.22
C TRP A 68 -14.90 14.62 7.20
N PRO A 69 -15.86 14.97 6.32
CA PRO A 69 -17.17 14.33 6.02
C PRO A 69 -17.01 12.94 5.38
N PRO A 70 -18.00 12.01 5.47
CA PRO A 70 -17.82 10.57 5.27
C PRO A 70 -17.19 10.24 3.91
N TYR A 71 -15.88 10.03 3.96
CA TYR A 71 -15.05 9.73 2.81
C TYR A 71 -14.08 8.63 3.19
N GLY A 72 -13.85 7.71 2.27
CA GLY A 72 -12.82 6.69 2.44
C GLY A 72 -11.95 6.52 1.21
N CYS A 73 -10.70 6.16 1.46
CA CYS A 73 -9.69 5.91 0.45
C CYS A 73 -9.19 4.47 0.52
N ILE A 74 -8.94 3.90 -0.65
CA ILE A 74 -8.23 2.65 -0.84
C ILE A 74 -6.85 2.98 -1.40
N HIS A 75 -5.83 2.61 -0.64
CA HIS A 75 -4.44 2.72 -1.05
C HIS A 75 -4.03 1.36 -1.62
N ARG A 76 -3.45 1.35 -2.82
CA ARG A 76 -3.01 0.13 -3.50
C ARG A 76 -1.57 0.26 -3.93
N ILE A 77 -0.79 -0.78 -3.70
CA ILE A 77 0.61 -0.90 -4.07
C ILE A 77 0.83 -2.30 -4.61
N TRP A 78 1.76 -2.48 -5.53
CA TRP A 78 2.24 -3.81 -5.90
C TRP A 78 3.73 -3.81 -6.14
N PHE A 79 4.30 -5.01 -6.11
CA PHE A 79 5.68 -5.28 -6.47
C PHE A 79 5.78 -6.70 -7.04
N GLU A 80 6.81 -6.95 -7.83
CA GLU A 80 7.15 -8.28 -8.34
C GLU A 80 8.16 -8.96 -7.42
N ALA A 81 8.04 -10.27 -7.20
CA ALA A 81 9.03 -11.07 -6.50
C ALA A 81 8.97 -12.52 -6.97
N ALA A 82 10.12 -13.18 -7.12
CA ALA A 82 10.16 -14.61 -7.42
C ALA A 82 9.96 -15.44 -6.15
N PRO A 83 8.83 -16.14 -5.95
CA PRO A 83 8.59 -16.88 -4.71
C PRO A 83 9.55 -18.08 -4.58
N PRO A 84 9.86 -18.55 -3.36
CA PRO A 84 9.36 -18.05 -2.07
C PRO A 84 10.22 -16.95 -1.43
N ASN A 85 11.48 -16.79 -1.85
CA ASN A 85 12.47 -15.95 -1.15
C ASN A 85 13.11 -14.88 -2.07
N GLY A 86 12.49 -14.58 -3.21
CA GLY A 86 12.98 -13.57 -4.13
C GLY A 86 13.03 -12.18 -3.50
N ALA A 87 13.98 -11.38 -3.97
CA ALA A 87 13.96 -9.95 -3.72
C ALA A 87 12.80 -9.31 -4.50
N ILE A 88 12.19 -8.29 -3.92
CA ILE A 88 11.16 -7.51 -4.60
C ILE A 88 11.78 -6.61 -5.68
N SER A 89 10.99 -6.29 -6.69
CA SER A 89 11.33 -5.38 -7.77
C SER A 89 10.08 -4.71 -8.32
N LYS A 90 10.26 -3.65 -9.13
CA LYS A 90 9.15 -2.94 -9.79
C LYS A 90 8.06 -2.49 -8.81
N LEU A 91 8.48 -1.96 -7.66
CA LEU A 91 7.56 -1.34 -6.73
C LEU A 91 6.77 -0.24 -7.44
N GLN A 92 5.44 -0.35 -7.43
CA GLN A 92 4.55 0.66 -7.97
C GLN A 92 3.45 1.00 -6.98
N VAL A 93 3.34 2.29 -6.71
CA VAL A 93 2.31 2.90 -5.87
C VAL A 93 1.23 3.46 -6.78
N PHE A 94 -0.02 3.08 -6.55
CA PHE A 94 -1.14 3.62 -7.33
C PHE A 94 -1.73 4.86 -6.67
N LYS A 95 -2.30 5.75 -7.50
CA LYS A 95 -3.10 6.87 -7.01
C LYS A 95 -4.19 6.36 -6.05
N PRO A 96 -4.30 6.92 -4.82
CA PRO A 96 -5.38 6.58 -3.92
C PRO A 96 -6.73 6.74 -4.62
N THR A 97 -7.58 5.73 -4.49
CA THR A 97 -8.95 5.77 -5.02
C THR A 97 -9.88 6.02 -3.86
N CYS A 98 -10.67 7.07 -3.95
CA CYS A 98 -11.48 7.47 -2.83
C CYS A 98 -12.89 7.86 -3.27
N ALA A 99 -13.84 7.59 -2.39
CA ALA A 99 -15.25 7.84 -2.62
C ALA A 99 -15.87 8.42 -1.35
N SER A 100 -16.76 9.39 -1.55
CA SER A 100 -17.73 9.80 -0.52
C SER A 100 -18.76 8.69 -0.34
N PHE A 101 -19.01 8.30 0.90
CA PHE A 101 -20.08 7.37 1.26
C PHE A 101 -21.37 8.10 1.56
#